data_AF-A0A4T0PUH3-F1
#
_entry.id   AF-A0A4T0PUH3-F1
#
_cell.length_a   1.000
_cell.length_b   1.000
_cell.length_c   1.000
_cell.angle_alpha   90.00
_cell.angle_beta   90.00
_cell.angle_gamma   90.00
#
_symmetry.space_group_name_H-M   'P 1'
#
loop_
_entity.id
_entity.type
_entity.pdbx_description
1 polymer ?
#
loop_
_entity_poly.entity_id
_entity_poly.type
_entity_poly.pdbx_seq_one_letter_code
_entity_poly.pdbx_strand_id
1 'polypeptide(L)'
;MKRVLRRLSNEFIDLTAKKPAQSQPNYRKRTLYTPSVATKQSNTMLPLYSYKHPSSYTTNGMRSPALAYTQSVQEANELIQALRGHVGFDMEWKVDFRKSAKQRRTAIVQLCDDKLILVLHLHHMSEIPNELIKLLTDKQRYKIGVNVSNDGRKFYNDFKIQLNSLLELTYLAKSIHSAELGSNRVLISLDKLTEFLLQERLDKGTERVGDWENKLNWKQIEYAANDVYASYQMFDKLSSQSTETNFDKFLVDKDYDKSSSALKEIPNNDKIISNSGKVIYNRVIRSLTKDNVTLTYLQPRHIKTLKWYFENQQSLDQTRNELRPEKPLARITVILYATEILLLSKKGYSDAMLVKLQNDIEKYLDVSIKKSWYEDYGCLF
;
A
#
# COMPACT_ATOMS: atom_id res chain seq x y z
N MET A 1 -85.44 12.44 -23.80
CA MET A 1 -86.42 13.10 -22.90
C MET A 1 -85.67 13.62 -21.69
N LYS A 2 -85.64 14.96 -21.46
CA LYS A 2 -84.94 15.67 -20.35
C LYS A 2 -83.39 15.53 -20.40
N ARG A 3 -82.60 16.64 -20.41
CA ARG A 3 -82.29 17.61 -19.32
C ARG A 3 -81.45 16.93 -18.19
N VAL A 4 -80.40 17.53 -17.60
CA VAL A 4 -79.93 18.94 -17.67
C VAL A 4 -78.45 19.11 -17.24
N LEU A 5 -77.84 20.18 -17.75
CA LEU A 5 -76.74 21.06 -17.25
C LEU A 5 -76.04 20.67 -15.91
N ARG A 6 -74.71 20.69 -15.76
CA ARG A 6 -73.67 21.72 -16.09
C ARG A 6 -73.80 22.98 -15.20
N ARG A 7 -72.80 23.27 -14.34
CA ARG A 7 -72.10 24.58 -14.14
C ARG A 7 -71.21 24.52 -12.87
N LEU A 8 -69.89 24.78 -12.96
CA LEU A 8 -69.15 26.08 -13.01
C LEU A 8 -69.02 26.73 -11.60
N SER A 9 -67.93 27.40 -11.20
CA SER A 9 -66.61 27.62 -11.85
C SER A 9 -65.58 28.33 -10.95
N ASN A 10 -64.39 28.57 -11.51
CA ASN A 10 -63.36 29.57 -11.15
C ASN A 10 -62.27 29.17 -10.14
N GLU A 11 -61.13 28.76 -10.71
CA GLU A 11 -59.81 29.43 -10.61
C GLU A 11 -59.40 30.07 -9.27
N PHE A 12 -58.25 29.63 -8.75
CA PHE A 12 -57.00 30.40 -8.86
C PHE A 12 -55.77 29.47 -8.78
N ILE A 13 -54.68 29.86 -9.43
CA ILE A 13 -53.37 29.17 -9.37
C ILE A 13 -52.53 29.81 -8.26
N ASP A 14 -51.93 29.00 -7.39
CA ASP A 14 -50.75 29.40 -6.61
C ASP A 14 -49.72 28.26 -6.57
N LEU A 15 -48.44 28.64 -6.59
CA LEU A 15 -47.27 27.84 -6.94
C LEU A 15 -46.41 27.46 -5.73
N THR A 16 -47.00 26.99 -4.62
CA THR A 16 -46.24 26.63 -3.40
C THR A 16 -46.73 25.39 -2.65
N ALA A 17 -46.40 24.16 -3.09
CA ALA A 17 -46.38 23.00 -2.19
C ALA A 17 -45.55 21.79 -2.67
N LYS A 18 -44.83 21.19 -1.71
CA LYS A 18 -43.95 20.02 -1.79
C LYS A 18 -44.57 18.79 -2.48
N LYS A 19 -43.83 18.16 -3.41
CA LYS A 19 -44.07 16.76 -3.82
C LYS A 19 -43.67 15.77 -2.70
N PRO A 20 -44.39 14.64 -2.54
CA PRO A 20 -44.04 13.61 -1.56
C PRO A 20 -42.81 12.79 -1.99
N ALA A 21 -42.17 12.16 -1.01
CA ALA A 21 -40.95 11.38 -1.21
C ALA A 21 -41.20 10.09 -2.02
N GLN A 22 -40.36 9.84 -3.02
CA GLN A 22 -40.23 8.53 -3.65
C GLN A 22 -38.93 7.84 -3.18
N SER A 23 -39.06 6.55 -2.88
CA SER A 23 -38.08 5.61 -2.36
C SER A 23 -36.62 5.82 -2.77
N GLN A 24 -35.73 5.99 -1.80
CA GLN A 24 -34.28 5.82 -2.00
C GLN A 24 -33.92 4.33 -2.05
N PRO A 25 -33.02 3.89 -2.95
CA PRO A 25 -32.45 2.54 -2.89
C PRO A 25 -31.48 2.41 -1.71
N ASN A 26 -31.55 1.28 -1.01
CA ASN A 26 -30.77 0.99 0.20
C ASN A 26 -29.25 0.95 -0.06
N TYR A 27 -28.52 1.98 0.35
CA TYR A 27 -27.08 1.90 0.56
C TYR A 27 -26.79 1.26 1.94
N ARG A 28 -26.05 0.15 1.95
CA ARG A 28 -25.58 -0.50 3.19
C ARG A 28 -24.70 0.46 4.00
N LYS A 29 -25.25 1.08 5.05
CA LYS A 29 -24.47 1.72 6.11
C LYS A 29 -23.57 0.64 6.74
N ARG A 30 -22.26 0.87 6.80
CA ARG A 30 -21.37 0.09 7.66
C ARG A 30 -21.62 0.53 9.10
N THR A 31 -22.14 -0.37 9.92
CA THR A 31 -22.34 -0.14 11.35
C THR A 31 -20.99 -0.14 12.06
N LEU A 32 -20.52 1.04 12.48
CA LEU A 32 -19.58 1.14 13.59
C LEU A 32 -20.38 1.08 14.90
N TYR A 33 -19.83 0.45 15.93
CA TYR A 33 -20.50 0.29 17.21
C TYR A 33 -20.45 1.60 18.01
N THR A 34 -21.59 2.03 18.55
CA THR A 34 -21.71 3.08 19.56
C THR A 34 -22.03 2.44 20.91
N PRO A 35 -21.13 2.49 21.90
CA PRO A 35 -21.44 2.07 23.27
C PRO A 35 -22.51 2.97 23.89
N SER A 36 -23.43 2.40 24.68
CA SER A 36 -24.35 3.19 25.50
C SER A 36 -23.61 3.77 26.70
N VAL A 37 -23.56 5.10 26.80
CA VAL A 37 -22.91 5.81 27.90
C VAL A 37 -23.77 5.74 29.17
N ALA A 38 -23.22 5.18 30.25
CA ALA A 38 -23.72 5.44 31.60
C ALA A 38 -23.27 6.84 32.03
N THR A 39 -24.22 7.70 32.41
CA THR A 39 -23.97 9.13 32.64
C THR A 39 -23.23 9.43 33.94
N LYS A 40 -22.10 10.15 33.85
CA LYS A 40 -21.66 11.11 34.87
C LYS A 40 -21.10 12.36 34.20
N GLN A 41 -21.43 13.53 34.76
CA GLN A 41 -21.11 14.83 34.18
C GLN A 41 -19.72 15.33 34.60
N SER A 42 -18.90 15.72 33.62
CA SER A 42 -17.97 16.85 33.73
C SER A 42 -17.77 17.43 32.33
N ASN A 43 -18.32 18.63 32.09
CA ASN A 43 -18.39 19.20 30.74
C ASN A 43 -17.10 19.94 30.33
N THR A 44 -15.96 19.26 30.46
CA THR A 44 -14.66 19.72 29.96
C THR A 44 -14.36 18.98 28.67
N MET A 45 -14.44 19.68 27.53
CA MET A 45 -13.94 19.14 26.27
C MET A 45 -12.45 18.82 26.43
N LEU A 46 -12.05 17.59 26.05
CA LEU A 46 -10.64 17.19 26.04
C LEU A 46 -9.81 18.17 25.19
N PRO A 47 -8.56 18.48 25.59
CA PRO A 47 -7.68 19.36 24.84
C PRO A 47 -7.41 18.81 23.43
N LEU A 48 -7.06 19.71 22.50
CA LEU A 48 -6.71 19.34 21.14
C LEU A 48 -5.28 18.76 21.13
N TYR A 49 -5.14 17.55 20.61
CA TYR A 49 -3.85 16.90 20.44
C TYR A 49 -2.95 17.71 19.50
N SER A 50 -1.68 17.85 19.87
CA SER A 50 -0.66 18.43 18.98
C SER A 50 0.69 17.74 19.18
N TYR A 51 1.32 17.32 18.08
CA TYR A 51 2.69 16.81 18.11
C TYR A 51 3.70 17.83 18.65
N LYS A 52 3.38 19.13 18.63
CA LYS A 52 4.20 20.21 19.19
C LYS A 52 4.20 20.20 20.72
N HIS A 53 3.15 19.67 21.34
CA HIS A 53 2.93 19.64 22.79
C HIS A 53 2.31 18.29 23.21
N PRO A 54 2.98 17.15 22.98
CA PRO A 54 2.40 15.85 23.29
C PRO A 54 2.19 15.70 24.82
N SER A 55 1.15 15.00 25.27
CA SER A 55 0.93 14.83 26.72
C SER A 55 2.14 14.30 27.51
N SER A 56 3.02 13.47 26.90
CA SER A 56 4.27 12.97 27.51
C SER A 56 5.32 14.06 27.81
N TYR A 57 5.18 15.25 27.21
CA TYR A 57 6.00 16.44 27.47
C TYR A 57 5.92 16.87 28.94
N THR A 58 4.78 16.63 29.59
CA THR A 58 4.54 17.01 31.00
C THR A 58 5.15 16.05 32.02
N THR A 59 5.31 14.77 31.68
CA THR A 59 5.75 13.73 32.64
C THR A 59 7.25 13.44 32.57
N ASN A 60 7.85 13.45 31.39
CA ASN A 60 9.21 12.92 31.17
C ASN A 60 10.23 13.94 30.64
N GLY A 61 9.87 15.22 30.49
CA GLY A 61 10.77 16.26 29.95
C GLY A 61 11.18 16.05 28.49
N MET A 62 10.40 15.26 27.75
CA MET A 62 10.64 14.91 26.36
C MET A 62 10.41 16.14 25.46
N ARG A 63 11.34 16.42 24.54
CA ARG A 63 11.18 17.52 23.57
C ARG A 63 10.22 17.11 22.46
N SER A 64 9.49 18.06 21.89
CA SER A 64 8.66 17.85 20.70
C SER A 64 9.52 17.31 19.55
N PRO A 65 9.04 16.36 18.74
CA PRO A 65 9.79 15.84 17.62
C PRO A 65 10.02 16.92 16.56
N ALA A 66 11.17 16.83 15.89
CA ALA A 66 11.41 17.59 14.67
C ALA A 66 10.43 17.14 13.59
N LEU A 67 9.92 18.07 12.78
CA LEU A 67 9.07 17.78 11.63
C LEU A 67 9.82 18.13 10.36
N ALA A 68 9.95 17.15 9.46
CA ALA A 68 10.47 17.36 8.11
C ALA A 68 9.40 17.00 7.06
N TYR A 69 9.16 17.92 6.13
CA TYR A 69 8.36 17.70 4.94
C TYR A 69 9.28 17.75 3.73
N THR A 70 9.31 16.70 2.92
CA THR A 70 10.19 16.65 1.74
C THR A 70 9.49 16.08 0.51
N GLN A 71 9.93 16.59 -0.64
CA GLN A 71 9.58 16.11 -1.98
C GLN A 71 10.82 15.54 -2.71
N SER A 72 11.98 15.51 -2.05
CA SER A 72 13.26 15.05 -2.59
C SER A 72 13.51 13.60 -2.21
N VAL A 73 13.82 12.76 -3.20
CA VAL A 73 14.15 11.34 -3.00
C VAL A 73 15.44 11.19 -2.17
N GLN A 74 16.45 12.03 -2.41
CA GLN A 74 17.71 11.99 -1.67
C GLN A 74 17.50 12.37 -0.20
N GLU A 75 16.87 13.51 0.05
CA GLU A 75 16.60 14.00 1.42
C GLU A 75 15.71 13.00 2.19
N ALA A 76 14.72 12.40 1.53
CA ALA A 76 13.92 11.34 2.13
C ALA A 76 14.76 10.11 2.53
N ASN A 77 15.68 9.65 1.68
CA ASN A 77 16.57 8.53 2.04
C ASN A 77 17.48 8.86 3.23
N GLU A 78 18.01 10.08 3.30
CA GLU A 78 18.85 10.55 4.41
C GLU A 78 18.04 10.64 5.72
N LEU A 79 16.84 11.24 5.68
CA LEU A 79 15.96 11.41 6.83
C LEU A 79 15.38 10.09 7.37
N ILE A 80 15.04 9.13 6.50
CA ILE A 80 14.48 7.83 6.93
C ILE A 80 15.52 7.02 7.73
N GLN A 81 16.80 7.11 7.38
CA GLN A 81 17.87 6.43 8.12
C GLN A 81 18.07 7.01 9.53
N ALA A 82 17.62 8.24 9.80
CA ALA A 82 17.65 8.81 11.14
C ALA A 82 16.58 8.21 12.08
N LEU A 83 15.48 7.65 11.53
CA LEU A 83 14.40 7.03 12.31
C LEU A 83 14.85 5.75 13.00
N ARG A 84 14.56 5.62 14.30
CA ARG A 84 15.00 4.50 15.15
C ARG A 84 13.83 3.60 15.57
N GLY A 85 14.13 2.39 16.03
CA GLY A 85 13.16 1.47 16.62
C GLY A 85 11.93 1.18 15.76
N HIS A 86 10.79 0.96 16.40
CA HIS A 86 9.49 0.89 15.73
C HIS A 86 9.03 2.28 15.28
N VAL A 87 8.21 2.37 14.25
CA VAL A 87 7.77 3.65 13.67
C VAL A 87 6.25 3.76 13.62
N GLY A 88 5.72 4.95 13.90
CA GLY A 88 4.37 5.32 13.46
C GLY A 88 4.33 5.34 11.94
N PHE A 89 3.23 4.89 11.35
CA PHE A 89 3.02 4.84 9.90
C PHE A 89 1.58 5.16 9.53
N ASP A 90 1.42 6.10 8.59
CA ASP A 90 0.13 6.48 8.01
C ASP A 90 0.32 6.91 6.53
N MET A 91 -0.78 7.08 5.80
CA MET A 91 -0.77 7.46 4.39
C MET A 91 -1.97 8.32 4.02
N GLU A 92 -1.77 9.31 3.14
CA GLU A 92 -2.88 10.11 2.60
C GLU A 92 -2.89 10.19 1.06
N TRP A 93 -4.09 10.37 0.51
CA TRP A 93 -4.35 10.40 -0.93
C TRP A 93 -5.57 11.26 -1.27
N LYS A 94 -5.53 11.91 -2.44
CA LYS A 94 -6.67 12.70 -2.93
C LYS A 94 -7.95 11.86 -3.01
N VAL A 95 -8.98 12.30 -2.31
CA VAL A 95 -10.32 11.71 -2.36
C VAL A 95 -11.09 12.29 -3.55
N ASP A 96 -11.62 11.42 -4.41
CA ASP A 96 -12.46 11.82 -5.54
C ASP A 96 -13.90 11.36 -5.29
N PHE A 97 -14.81 12.33 -5.13
CA PHE A 97 -16.21 12.09 -4.75
C PHE A 97 -17.11 11.68 -5.92
N ARG A 98 -16.58 11.60 -7.15
CA ARG A 98 -17.37 11.18 -8.33
C ARG A 98 -17.66 9.68 -8.25
N LYS A 99 -18.92 9.28 -8.47
CA LYS A 99 -19.41 7.89 -8.27
C LYS A 99 -18.64 6.78 -9.03
N SER A 100 -17.91 7.12 -10.09
CA SER A 100 -17.12 6.21 -10.92
C SER A 100 -15.61 6.48 -10.87
N ALA A 101 -15.14 7.38 -10.00
CA ALA A 101 -13.71 7.65 -9.89
C ALA A 101 -12.95 6.45 -9.33
N LYS A 102 -11.84 6.11 -9.97
CA LYS A 102 -10.84 5.21 -9.37
C LYS A 102 -10.16 5.96 -8.22
N GLN A 103 -9.93 5.25 -7.11
CA GLN A 103 -9.15 5.78 -6.00
C GLN A 103 -7.78 6.26 -6.51
N ARG A 104 -7.36 7.45 -6.09
CA ARG A 104 -6.05 8.00 -6.42
C ARG A 104 -4.95 7.23 -5.68
N ARG A 105 -3.73 7.25 -6.22
CA ARG A 105 -2.57 6.62 -5.56
C ARG A 105 -2.26 7.35 -4.26
N THR A 106 -1.64 6.66 -3.31
CA THR A 106 -1.01 7.30 -2.14
C THR A 106 -0.14 8.47 -2.60
N ALA A 107 -0.43 9.66 -2.07
CA ALA A 107 0.24 10.90 -2.46
C ALA A 107 1.34 11.26 -1.47
N ILE A 108 1.10 11.02 -0.17
CA ILE A 108 2.09 11.15 0.89
C ILE A 108 2.16 9.89 1.77
N VAL A 109 3.31 9.68 2.39
CA VAL A 109 3.50 8.71 3.47
C VAL A 109 4.03 9.44 4.69
N GLN A 110 3.47 9.14 5.84
CA GLN A 110 3.87 9.67 7.13
C GLN A 110 4.64 8.60 7.90
N LEU A 111 5.75 9.00 8.53
CA LEU A 111 6.53 8.16 9.42
C LEU A 111 6.93 8.95 10.66
N CYS A 112 7.05 8.30 11.82
CA CYS A 112 7.72 8.92 12.96
C CYS A 112 8.35 7.94 13.95
N ASP A 113 9.33 8.43 14.72
CA ASP A 113 9.76 7.87 16.00
C ASP A 113 9.55 8.89 17.14
N ASP A 114 10.22 8.74 18.28
CA ASP A 114 10.10 9.65 19.43
C ASP A 114 10.58 11.09 19.14
N LYS A 115 11.43 11.28 18.13
CA LYS A 115 12.19 12.52 17.89
C LYS A 115 12.00 13.13 16.51
N LEU A 116 11.49 12.38 15.53
CA LEU A 116 11.40 12.83 14.15
C LEU A 116 10.08 12.38 13.51
N ILE A 117 9.35 13.32 12.94
CA ILE A 117 8.19 13.11 12.08
C ILE A 117 8.58 13.46 10.64
N LEU A 118 8.34 12.53 9.71
CA LEU A 118 8.56 12.70 8.28
C LEU A 118 7.22 12.71 7.55
N VAL A 119 7.00 13.73 6.72
CA VAL A 119 5.91 13.78 5.75
C VAL A 119 6.54 13.72 4.35
N LEU A 120 6.54 12.52 3.77
CA LEU A 120 7.20 12.19 2.51
C LEU A 120 6.22 12.35 1.35
N HIS A 121 6.45 13.35 0.49
CA HIS A 121 5.52 13.66 -0.61
C HIS A 121 5.79 12.82 -1.86
N LEU A 122 5.45 11.53 -1.81
CA LEU A 122 5.70 10.56 -2.89
C LEU A 122 5.11 10.97 -4.25
N HIS A 123 3.99 11.70 -4.31
CA HIS A 123 3.41 12.17 -5.58
C HIS A 123 4.35 13.04 -6.40
N HIS A 124 5.22 13.80 -5.73
CA HIS A 124 6.17 14.74 -6.35
C HIS A 124 7.58 14.17 -6.48
N MET A 125 7.82 12.95 -6.00
CA MET A 125 9.10 12.25 -6.13
C MET A 125 9.17 11.51 -7.47
N SER A 126 10.36 11.46 -8.09
CA SER A 126 10.60 10.72 -9.34
C SER A 126 10.46 9.20 -9.17
N GLU A 127 10.72 8.71 -7.96
CA GLU A 127 10.63 7.30 -7.57
C GLU A 127 10.36 7.18 -6.06
N ILE A 128 10.09 5.98 -5.58
CA ILE A 128 9.96 5.73 -4.14
C ILE A 128 11.36 5.68 -3.51
N PRO A 129 11.66 6.41 -2.43
CA PRO A 129 12.96 6.33 -1.76
C PRO A 129 13.31 4.89 -1.35
N ASN A 130 14.49 4.41 -1.71
CA ASN A 130 14.93 3.04 -1.41
C ASN A 130 14.93 2.73 0.11
N GLU A 131 15.26 3.71 0.95
CA GLU A 131 15.19 3.56 2.41
C GLU A 131 13.75 3.44 2.92
N LEU A 132 12.77 4.06 2.24
CA LEU A 132 11.35 3.85 2.53
C LEU A 132 10.96 2.40 2.23
N ILE A 133 11.39 1.86 1.08
CA ILE A 133 11.12 0.47 0.71
C ILE A 133 11.73 -0.48 1.75
N LYS A 134 12.99 -0.27 2.13
CA LYS A 134 13.67 -1.06 3.17
C LYS A 134 12.91 -1.02 4.50
N LEU A 135 12.59 0.16 5.02
CA LEU A 135 11.85 0.34 6.28
C LEU A 135 10.48 -0.36 6.27
N LEU A 136 9.72 -0.17 5.18
CA LEU A 136 8.36 -0.71 5.04
C LEU A 136 8.35 -2.23 4.83
N THR A 137 9.40 -2.79 4.22
CA THR A 137 9.58 -4.25 4.04
C THR A 137 10.33 -4.94 5.18
N ASP A 138 10.96 -4.19 6.09
CA ASP A 138 11.64 -4.75 7.27
C ASP A 138 10.65 -5.49 8.18
N LYS A 139 11.04 -6.70 8.62
CA LYS A 139 10.26 -7.54 9.53
C LYS A 139 10.55 -7.25 11.01
N GLN A 140 11.70 -6.65 11.33
CA GLN A 140 12.14 -6.37 12.70
C GLN A 140 11.57 -5.05 13.25
N ARG A 141 11.11 -4.15 12.36
CA ARG A 141 10.55 -2.84 12.73
C ARG A 141 9.05 -2.81 12.51
N TYR A 142 8.26 -2.71 13.58
CA TYR A 142 6.82 -2.50 13.48
C TYR A 142 6.49 -1.16 12.79
N LYS A 143 5.51 -1.18 11.89
CA LYS A 143 4.81 -0.01 11.35
C LYS A 143 3.47 0.10 12.06
N ILE A 144 3.37 1.08 12.95
CA ILE A 144 2.30 1.22 13.95
C ILE A 144 1.22 2.16 13.40
N GLY A 145 -0.03 1.72 13.42
CA GLY A 145 -1.15 2.57 13.03
C GLY A 145 -2.52 1.98 13.41
N VAL A 146 -3.58 2.70 13.07
CA VAL A 146 -4.97 2.27 13.23
C VAL A 146 -5.55 1.91 11.88
N ASN A 147 -6.17 0.73 11.76
CA ASN A 147 -6.67 0.18 10.49
C ASN A 147 -5.54 -0.07 9.44
N VAL A 148 -4.29 -0.14 9.91
CA VAL A 148 -3.05 -0.16 9.10
C VAL A 148 -2.95 -1.29 8.06
N SER A 149 -3.71 -2.39 8.26
CA SER A 149 -3.86 -3.45 7.25
C SER A 149 -4.44 -2.95 5.92
N ASN A 150 -5.33 -1.94 5.95
CA ASN A 150 -5.85 -1.34 4.72
C ASN A 150 -4.82 -0.46 4.02
N ASP A 151 -3.95 0.22 4.77
CA ASP A 151 -2.91 1.09 4.24
C ASP A 151 -1.80 0.27 3.60
N GLY A 152 -1.39 -0.82 4.26
CA GLY A 152 -0.51 -1.84 3.64
C GLY A 152 -1.09 -2.43 2.36
N ARG A 153 -2.39 -2.76 2.33
CA ARG A 153 -3.06 -3.24 1.12
C ARG A 153 -3.10 -2.19 0.02
N LYS A 154 -3.33 -0.92 0.38
CA LYS A 154 -3.34 0.19 -0.57
C LYS A 154 -1.94 0.44 -1.15
N PHE A 155 -0.91 0.45 -0.31
CA PHE A 155 0.48 0.62 -0.75
C PHE A 155 0.90 -0.50 -1.72
N TYR A 156 0.56 -1.76 -1.41
CA TYR A 156 0.74 -2.87 -2.34
C TYR A 156 -0.07 -2.69 -3.64
N ASN A 157 -1.30 -2.17 -3.56
CA ASN A 157 -2.10 -1.90 -4.77
C ASN A 157 -1.47 -0.84 -5.67
N ASP A 158 -0.94 0.24 -5.10
CA ASP A 158 -0.41 1.42 -5.80
C ASP A 158 1.05 1.28 -6.26
N PHE A 159 1.84 0.44 -5.58
CA PHE A 159 3.30 0.34 -5.78
C PHE A 159 3.84 -1.09 -5.91
N LYS A 160 3.02 -2.13 -5.67
CA LYS A 160 3.42 -3.56 -5.68
C LYS A 160 4.53 -3.92 -4.69
N ILE A 161 4.61 -3.17 -3.58
CA ILE A 161 5.52 -3.42 -2.47
C ILE A 161 4.71 -4.02 -1.31
N GLN A 162 5.14 -5.18 -0.84
CA GLN A 162 4.56 -5.88 0.30
C GLN A 162 5.09 -5.28 1.61
N LEU A 163 4.24 -4.58 2.36
CA LEU A 163 4.58 -4.16 3.72
C LEU A 163 4.58 -5.36 4.65
N ASN A 164 5.56 -5.43 5.55
CA ASN A 164 5.68 -6.44 6.59
C ASN A 164 5.59 -5.78 7.97
N SER A 165 5.20 -6.55 8.99
CA SER A 165 5.18 -6.11 10.39
C SER A 165 4.34 -4.84 10.62
N LEU A 166 3.08 -4.87 10.14
CA LEU A 166 2.09 -3.81 10.36
C LEU A 166 1.33 -4.08 11.67
N LEU A 167 1.53 -3.26 12.69
CA LEU A 167 0.96 -3.44 14.03
C LEU A 167 -0.34 -2.66 14.19
N GLU A 168 -1.44 -3.36 14.45
CA GLU A 168 -2.76 -2.76 14.65
C GLU A 168 -2.96 -2.31 16.10
N LEU A 169 -2.93 -0.99 16.31
CA LEU A 169 -3.10 -0.37 17.62
C LEU A 169 -4.40 -0.76 18.32
N THR A 170 -5.51 -0.97 17.60
CA THR A 170 -6.76 -1.38 18.24
C THR A 170 -6.61 -2.70 18.99
N TYR A 171 -5.87 -3.66 18.43
CA TYR A 171 -5.75 -4.99 19.02
C TYR A 171 -4.81 -4.99 20.24
N LEU A 172 -3.72 -4.23 20.18
CA LEU A 172 -2.85 -4.00 21.34
C LEU A 172 -3.63 -3.30 22.46
N ALA A 173 -4.32 -2.20 22.17
CA ALA A 173 -5.12 -1.46 23.15
C ALA A 173 -6.17 -2.34 23.85
N LYS A 174 -6.89 -3.18 23.09
CA LYS A 174 -7.88 -4.12 23.62
C LYS A 174 -7.31 -5.28 24.42
N SER A 175 -6.03 -5.64 24.21
CA SER A 175 -5.39 -6.68 25.01
C SER A 175 -5.06 -6.22 26.43
N ILE A 176 -4.84 -4.91 26.61
CA ILE A 176 -4.51 -4.28 27.91
C ILE A 176 -5.79 -3.75 28.57
N HIS A 177 -6.59 -2.97 27.84
CA HIS A 177 -7.82 -2.28 28.32
C HIS A 177 -9.09 -3.03 27.88
N SER A 178 -9.11 -4.34 28.15
CA SER A 178 -10.17 -5.23 27.63
C SER A 178 -11.55 -5.02 28.26
N ALA A 179 -11.60 -4.46 29.48
CA ALA A 179 -12.85 -4.18 30.21
C ALA A 179 -13.57 -2.94 29.65
N GLU A 180 -12.80 -1.93 29.22
CA GLU A 180 -13.27 -0.65 28.72
C GLU A 180 -13.54 -0.69 27.21
N LEU A 181 -12.64 -1.33 26.44
CA LEU A 181 -12.69 -1.35 24.97
C LEU A 181 -13.36 -2.62 24.40
N GLY A 182 -13.52 -3.65 25.22
CA GLY A 182 -14.06 -4.97 24.84
C GLY A 182 -13.09 -5.83 24.03
N SER A 183 -13.17 -7.15 24.17
CA SER A 183 -12.24 -8.12 23.57
C SER A 183 -12.53 -8.50 22.10
N ASN A 184 -13.52 -7.88 21.46
CA ASN A 184 -13.90 -8.18 20.07
C ASN A 184 -12.93 -7.57 19.03
N ARG A 185 -12.90 -8.11 17.81
CA ARG A 185 -12.03 -7.64 16.71
C ARG A 185 -12.54 -6.39 15.95
N VAL A 186 -13.52 -5.65 16.46
CA VAL A 186 -13.97 -4.40 15.82
C VAL A 186 -12.89 -3.34 15.99
N LEU A 187 -12.50 -2.68 14.89
CA LEU A 187 -11.51 -1.59 14.92
C LEU A 187 -12.10 -0.34 15.60
N ILE A 188 -11.29 0.36 16.39
CA ILE A 188 -11.62 1.65 17.00
C ILE A 188 -10.92 2.72 16.15
N SER A 189 -11.60 3.83 15.87
CA SER A 189 -11.03 4.91 15.06
C SER A 189 -9.93 5.65 15.82
N LEU A 190 -8.97 6.23 15.08
CA LEU A 190 -7.80 6.90 15.64
C LEU A 190 -8.19 7.94 16.69
N ASP A 191 -9.14 8.82 16.39
CA ASP A 191 -9.67 9.84 17.30
C ASP A 191 -10.18 9.24 18.63
N LYS A 192 -10.82 8.07 18.60
CA LYS A 192 -11.37 7.43 19.81
C LYS A 192 -10.31 6.68 20.62
N LEU A 193 -9.28 6.14 19.97
CA LEU A 193 -8.11 5.65 20.69
C LEU A 193 -7.32 6.81 21.30
N THR A 194 -7.18 7.96 20.62
CA THR A 194 -6.50 9.15 21.18
C THR A 194 -7.28 9.73 22.36
N GLU A 195 -8.59 9.89 22.25
CA GLU A 195 -9.45 10.33 23.37
C GLU A 195 -9.31 9.40 24.59
N PHE A 196 -9.29 8.08 24.37
CA PHE A 196 -9.18 7.10 25.46
C PHE A 196 -7.76 7.02 26.07
N LEU A 197 -6.75 6.84 25.23
CA LEU A 197 -5.38 6.56 25.68
C LEU A 197 -4.62 7.83 26.06
N LEU A 198 -4.73 8.91 25.28
CA LEU A 198 -3.97 10.14 25.52
C LEU A 198 -4.78 11.20 26.29
N GLN A 199 -6.10 11.07 26.39
CA GLN A 199 -7.01 12.09 26.96
C GLN A 199 -6.98 13.41 26.18
N GLU A 200 -6.74 13.31 24.88
CA GLU A 200 -6.71 14.42 23.92
C GLU A 200 -7.58 14.06 22.71
N ARG A 201 -8.09 15.05 21.98
CA ARG A 201 -8.85 14.83 20.74
C ARG A 201 -8.04 15.25 19.51
N LEU A 202 -8.08 14.46 18.44
CA LEU A 202 -7.57 14.88 17.13
C LEU A 202 -8.56 15.85 16.45
N ASP A 203 -8.03 16.77 15.63
CA ASP A 203 -8.87 17.61 14.78
C ASP A 203 -9.47 16.79 13.63
N LYS A 204 -10.76 16.95 13.39
CA LYS A 204 -11.49 16.29 12.30
C LYS A 204 -11.65 17.22 11.10
N GLY A 205 -10.59 17.99 10.84
CA GLY A 205 -10.54 19.03 9.82
C GLY A 205 -10.83 18.53 8.41
N THR A 206 -11.12 19.48 7.52
CA THR A 206 -11.34 19.23 6.09
C THR A 206 -10.12 18.67 5.36
N GLU A 207 -8.94 18.82 5.95
CA GLU A 207 -7.63 18.40 5.47
C GLU A 207 -7.62 16.91 5.08
N ARG A 208 -8.27 16.05 5.87
CA ARG A 208 -8.44 14.61 5.61
C ARG A 208 -8.99 14.28 4.21
N VAL A 209 -9.84 15.14 3.66
CA VAL A 209 -10.43 14.98 2.31
C VAL A 209 -9.87 15.97 1.30
N GLY A 210 -8.75 16.60 1.64
CA GLY A 210 -8.05 17.56 0.79
C GLY A 210 -7.41 16.93 -0.44
N ASP A 211 -6.91 17.82 -1.31
CA ASP A 211 -6.12 17.41 -2.46
C ASP A 211 -4.67 17.20 -2.05
N TRP A 212 -4.36 15.99 -1.60
CA TRP A 212 -3.03 15.58 -1.17
C TRP A 212 -2.00 15.46 -2.31
N GLU A 213 -2.43 15.59 -3.58
CA GLU A 213 -1.53 15.58 -4.75
C GLU A 213 -0.93 16.96 -5.05
N ASN A 214 -1.52 18.05 -4.53
CA ASN A 214 -0.97 19.40 -4.70
C ASN A 214 0.12 19.70 -3.67
N LYS A 215 0.89 20.78 -3.86
CA LYS A 215 1.78 21.31 -2.82
C LYS A 215 1.00 21.51 -1.52
N LEU A 216 1.38 20.80 -0.46
CA LEU A 216 0.66 20.83 0.81
C LEU A 216 0.76 22.20 1.46
N ASN A 217 -0.34 22.63 2.08
CA ASN A 217 -0.33 23.76 3.00
C ASN A 217 0.02 23.30 4.44
N TRP A 218 0.35 24.26 5.32
CA TRP A 218 0.77 23.95 6.69
C TRP A 218 -0.26 23.15 7.51
N LYS A 219 -1.58 23.33 7.29
CA LYS A 219 -2.61 22.55 7.99
C LYS A 219 -2.62 21.09 7.56
N GLN A 220 -2.44 20.81 6.26
CA GLN A 220 -2.31 19.43 5.77
C GLN A 220 -1.07 18.75 6.36
N ILE A 221 0.06 19.45 6.43
CA ILE A 221 1.29 18.93 7.04
C ILE A 221 1.10 18.69 8.54
N GLU A 222 0.47 19.63 9.26
CA GLU A 222 0.19 19.51 10.71
C GLU A 222 -0.82 18.40 11.03
N TYR A 223 -1.88 18.25 10.22
CA TYR A 223 -2.81 17.13 10.30
C TYR A 223 -2.07 15.79 10.15
N ALA A 224 -1.28 15.65 9.07
CA ALA A 224 -0.52 14.44 8.78
C ALA A 224 0.50 14.11 9.88
N ALA A 225 1.16 15.13 10.46
CA ALA A 225 2.08 14.98 11.58
C ALA A 225 1.37 14.54 12.88
N ASN A 226 0.18 15.08 13.16
CA ASN A 226 -0.61 14.71 14.33
C ASN A 226 -1.11 13.25 14.26
N ASP A 227 -1.69 12.81 13.13
CA ASP A 227 -2.27 11.47 13.01
C ASP A 227 -1.20 10.36 13.19
N VAL A 228 -0.02 10.54 12.58
CA VAL A 228 1.08 9.55 12.71
C VAL A 228 1.72 9.56 14.10
N TYR A 229 1.93 10.74 14.70
CA TYR A 229 2.60 10.84 16.01
C TYR A 229 1.67 10.46 17.16
N ALA A 230 0.36 10.71 17.05
CA ALA A 230 -0.63 10.16 17.98
C ALA A 230 -0.59 8.63 18.00
N SER A 231 -0.44 8.00 16.83
CA SER A 231 -0.29 6.54 16.71
C SER A 231 0.96 6.03 17.44
N TYR A 232 2.11 6.68 17.24
CA TYR A 232 3.36 6.32 17.93
C TYR A 232 3.26 6.50 19.46
N GLN A 233 2.74 7.65 19.91
CA GLN A 233 2.56 7.97 21.33
C GLN A 233 1.60 7.01 22.05
N MET A 234 0.56 6.53 21.36
CA MET A 234 -0.32 5.49 21.89
C MET A 234 0.39 4.14 21.99
N PHE A 235 1.24 3.77 21.03
CA PHE A 235 2.05 2.55 21.12
C PHE A 235 3.06 2.61 22.27
N ASP A 236 3.78 3.71 22.45
CA ASP A 236 4.72 3.90 23.56
C ASP A 236 4.02 3.77 24.93
N LYS A 237 2.86 4.44 25.08
CA LYS A 237 2.03 4.32 26.28
C LYS A 237 1.54 2.89 26.52
N LEU A 238 1.06 2.18 25.50
CA LEU A 238 0.60 0.80 25.65
C LEU A 238 1.76 -0.16 25.94
N SER A 239 2.92 0.06 25.33
CA SER A 239 4.13 -0.75 25.54
C SER A 239 4.67 -0.58 26.96
N SER A 240 4.67 0.64 27.51
CA SER A 240 5.05 0.88 28.92
C SER A 240 4.05 0.31 29.95
N GLN A 241 2.81 0.02 29.54
CA GLN A 241 1.80 -0.67 30.35
C GLN A 241 1.84 -2.21 30.19
N SER A 242 2.60 -2.71 29.22
CA SER A 242 2.70 -4.13 28.88
C SER A 242 3.84 -4.82 29.63
N THR A 243 3.63 -6.05 30.07
CA THR A 243 4.72 -6.95 30.51
C THR A 243 5.36 -7.71 29.34
N GLU A 244 4.72 -7.74 28.18
CA GLU A 244 5.24 -8.31 26.95
C GLU A 244 6.05 -7.27 26.16
N THR A 245 7.18 -7.71 25.58
CA THR A 245 8.08 -6.90 24.74
C THR A 245 8.04 -7.27 23.26
N ASN A 246 7.36 -8.37 22.91
CA ASN A 246 7.10 -8.78 21.53
C ASN A 246 5.59 -8.65 21.27
N PHE A 247 5.23 -7.99 20.18
CA PHE A 247 3.86 -7.66 19.82
C PHE A 247 3.39 -8.34 18.52
N ASP A 248 4.07 -9.42 18.09
CA ASP A 248 3.86 -10.07 16.79
C ASP A 248 2.43 -10.62 16.63
N LYS A 249 1.76 -10.95 17.73
CA LYS A 249 0.35 -11.39 17.75
C LYS A 249 -0.66 -10.29 17.34
N PHE A 250 -0.23 -9.03 17.26
CA PHE A 250 -1.02 -7.89 16.81
C PHE A 250 -0.69 -7.44 15.38
N LEU A 251 0.14 -8.20 14.66
CA LEU A 251 0.47 -7.93 13.27
C LEU A 251 -0.71 -8.27 12.34
N VAL A 252 -0.92 -7.40 11.35
CA VAL A 252 -2.05 -7.43 10.42
C VAL A 252 -1.65 -7.27 8.94
N ASP A 253 -0.36 -7.30 8.65
CA ASP A 253 0.12 -7.51 7.29
C ASP A 253 -0.33 -8.87 6.75
N LYS A 254 -0.55 -8.90 5.44
CA LYS A 254 -1.05 -10.07 4.72
C LYS A 254 -0.16 -10.26 3.52
N ASP A 255 0.14 -11.51 3.22
CA ASP A 255 0.70 -11.91 1.94
C ASP A 255 -0.35 -11.61 0.84
N TYR A 256 -0.23 -10.44 0.21
CA TYR A 256 -1.24 -9.97 -0.74
C TYR A 256 -1.24 -10.83 -2.01
N ASP A 257 -0.07 -11.36 -2.39
CA ASP A 257 0.10 -12.29 -3.51
C ASP A 257 -0.68 -13.61 -3.27
N LYS A 258 -0.64 -14.17 -2.05
CA LYS A 258 -1.50 -15.31 -1.68
C LYS A 258 -2.98 -14.92 -1.61
N SER A 259 -3.31 -13.73 -1.11
CA SER A 259 -4.71 -13.25 -1.02
C SER A 259 -5.38 -13.04 -2.38
N SER A 260 -4.59 -12.80 -3.44
CA SER A 260 -5.06 -12.69 -4.82
C SER A 260 -5.61 -14.00 -5.41
N SER A 261 -5.44 -15.14 -4.74
CA SER A 261 -6.10 -16.41 -5.11
C SER A 261 -7.63 -16.35 -5.02
N ALA A 262 -8.19 -15.29 -4.42
CA ALA A 262 -9.61 -14.99 -4.41
C ALA A 262 -9.92 -13.53 -4.80
N LEU A 263 -9.51 -13.08 -6.01
CA LEU A 263 -10.30 -12.22 -6.93
C LEU A 263 -9.52 -11.78 -8.20
N LYS A 264 -9.93 -12.32 -9.35
CA LYS A 264 -9.82 -11.84 -10.76
C LYS A 264 -8.81 -10.72 -11.15
N GLU A 265 -7.74 -11.15 -11.83
CA GLU A 265 -7.18 -10.64 -13.11
C GLU A 265 -6.78 -9.14 -13.35
N ILE A 266 -5.47 -8.97 -13.66
CA ILE A 266 -4.89 -8.26 -14.86
C ILE A 266 -4.51 -6.74 -14.75
N PRO A 267 -3.38 -6.28 -15.35
CA PRO A 267 -2.30 -5.58 -14.59
C PRO A 267 -1.54 -4.40 -15.31
N ASN A 268 -0.29 -4.14 -14.87
CA ASN A 268 0.91 -3.57 -15.56
C ASN A 268 1.37 -2.09 -15.41
N ASN A 269 2.39 -1.87 -14.57
CA ASN A 269 3.84 -1.63 -14.87
C ASN A 269 4.34 -0.90 -16.14
N ASP A 270 5.44 -0.10 -15.98
CA ASP A 270 6.87 -0.37 -16.38
C ASP A 270 7.75 0.91 -16.16
N LYS A 271 9.11 0.95 -16.09
CA LYS A 271 10.23 0.02 -15.77
C LYS A 271 11.58 0.80 -15.67
N ILE A 272 12.54 0.40 -14.82
CA ILE A 272 14.00 0.73 -14.96
C ILE A 272 14.91 -0.28 -14.21
N ILE A 273 16.25 -0.19 -14.32
CA ILE A 273 17.25 -1.27 -14.06
C ILE A 273 18.61 -0.71 -13.54
N SER A 274 19.29 -1.32 -12.54
CA SER A 274 20.76 -1.62 -12.63
C SER A 274 21.38 -2.51 -11.51
N ASN A 275 22.43 -3.26 -11.90
CA ASN A 275 23.44 -4.04 -11.15
C ASN A 275 23.03 -5.31 -10.36
N SER A 276 24.01 -6.23 -10.24
CA SER A 276 23.78 -7.69 -10.33
C SER A 276 24.36 -8.58 -9.22
N GLY A 277 23.57 -9.53 -8.77
CA GLY A 277 23.95 -10.77 -8.10
C GLY A 277 23.92 -11.95 -9.07
N LYS A 278 24.87 -12.88 -8.90
CA LYS A 278 25.01 -14.09 -9.74
C LYS A 278 23.74 -14.95 -9.69
N VAL A 279 23.37 -15.56 -10.82
CA VAL A 279 22.20 -16.44 -10.89
C VAL A 279 22.46 -17.74 -10.13
N ILE A 280 21.55 -18.10 -9.22
CA ILE A 280 21.56 -19.35 -8.45
C ILE A 280 20.35 -20.18 -8.87
N TYR A 281 20.57 -21.31 -9.53
CA TYR A 281 19.50 -22.26 -9.87
C TYR A 281 19.42 -23.40 -8.87
N ASN A 282 18.28 -23.52 -8.19
CA ASN A 282 17.96 -24.69 -7.38
C ASN A 282 17.14 -25.70 -8.20
N ARG A 283 17.81 -26.76 -8.63
CA ARG A 283 17.24 -27.84 -9.46
C ARG A 283 16.15 -28.66 -8.73
N VAL A 284 16.18 -28.73 -7.40
CA VAL A 284 15.24 -29.54 -6.60
C VAL A 284 13.85 -28.93 -6.61
N ILE A 285 13.75 -27.63 -6.35
CA ILE A 285 12.47 -26.89 -6.34
C ILE A 285 12.17 -26.17 -7.67
N ARG A 286 13.08 -26.27 -8.65
CA ARG A 286 13.11 -25.53 -9.93
C ARG A 286 12.90 -24.04 -9.71
N SER A 287 13.88 -23.40 -9.06
CA SER A 287 13.87 -21.96 -8.80
C SER A 287 15.15 -21.26 -9.24
N LEU A 288 15.02 -20.04 -9.77
CA LEU A 288 16.13 -19.17 -10.13
C LEU A 288 16.16 -17.96 -9.20
N THR A 289 17.27 -17.75 -8.51
CA THR A 289 17.50 -16.55 -7.69
C THR A 289 18.54 -15.67 -8.36
N LYS A 290 18.18 -14.42 -8.67
CA LYS A 290 19.10 -13.37 -9.11
C LYS A 290 18.77 -12.09 -8.35
N ASP A 291 19.76 -11.35 -7.86
CA ASP A 291 19.52 -10.08 -7.13
C ASP A 291 18.54 -10.21 -5.95
N ASN A 292 18.62 -11.32 -5.20
CA ASN A 292 17.67 -11.73 -4.14
C ASN A 292 16.20 -11.93 -4.61
N VAL A 293 15.90 -11.79 -5.90
CA VAL A 293 14.62 -12.12 -6.52
C VAL A 293 14.62 -13.61 -6.88
N THR A 294 13.81 -14.40 -6.17
CA THR A 294 13.64 -15.84 -6.44
C THR A 294 12.39 -16.11 -7.26
N LEU A 295 12.57 -16.62 -8.48
CA LEU A 295 11.53 -17.10 -9.37
C LEU A 295 11.34 -18.61 -9.19
N THR A 296 10.14 -19.06 -8.85
CA THR A 296 9.76 -20.49 -8.71
C THR A 296 8.72 -20.93 -9.75
N TYR A 297 8.33 -20.04 -10.67
CA TYR A 297 7.27 -20.25 -11.65
C TYR A 297 7.44 -19.38 -12.90
N LEU A 298 6.79 -19.77 -14.00
CA LEU A 298 6.75 -18.99 -15.24
C LEU A 298 5.88 -17.74 -15.06
N GLN A 299 6.47 -16.57 -15.21
CA GLN A 299 5.76 -15.28 -15.20
C GLN A 299 5.07 -15.04 -16.56
N PRO A 300 4.10 -14.11 -16.69
CA PRO A 300 3.33 -13.93 -17.92
C PRO A 300 4.16 -13.69 -19.19
N ARG A 301 5.32 -13.03 -19.05
CA ARG A 301 6.29 -12.84 -20.14
C ARG A 301 6.95 -14.16 -20.59
N HIS A 302 7.16 -15.10 -19.67
CA HIS A 302 7.67 -16.45 -19.95
C HIS A 302 6.60 -17.31 -20.63
N ILE A 303 5.34 -17.22 -20.20
CA ILE A 303 4.23 -17.92 -20.87
C ILE A 303 4.06 -17.42 -22.32
N LYS A 304 4.14 -16.10 -22.53
CA LYS A 304 4.12 -15.50 -23.88
C LYS A 304 5.32 -15.90 -24.73
N THR A 305 6.53 -15.88 -24.15
CA THR A 305 7.75 -16.31 -24.85
C THR A 305 7.69 -17.80 -25.19
N LEU A 306 7.23 -18.67 -24.27
CA LEU A 306 7.01 -20.10 -24.52
C LEU A 306 6.09 -20.30 -25.73
N LYS A 307 4.93 -19.62 -25.75
CA LYS A 307 3.97 -19.70 -26.84
C LYS A 307 4.55 -19.23 -28.18
N TRP A 308 5.14 -18.05 -28.24
CA TRP A 308 5.57 -17.47 -29.52
C TRP A 308 6.90 -18.04 -30.02
N TYR A 309 7.88 -18.17 -29.13
CA TYR A 309 9.22 -18.62 -29.48
C TYR A 309 9.29 -20.13 -29.67
N PHE A 310 8.77 -20.92 -28.72
CA PHE A 310 8.93 -22.38 -28.75
C PHE A 310 7.72 -23.12 -29.36
N GLU A 311 6.49 -22.79 -28.98
CA GLU A 311 5.30 -23.49 -29.49
C GLU A 311 5.00 -23.10 -30.95
N ASN A 312 4.96 -21.80 -31.25
CA ASN A 312 4.73 -21.27 -32.60
C ASN A 312 6.01 -21.20 -33.46
N GLN A 313 7.18 -21.62 -32.93
CA GLN A 313 8.47 -21.67 -33.64
C GLN A 313 8.94 -20.34 -34.27
N GLN A 314 8.45 -19.19 -33.82
CA GLN A 314 8.80 -17.89 -34.41
C GLN A 314 10.30 -17.58 -34.28
N SER A 315 10.79 -16.66 -35.11
CA SER A 315 12.13 -16.10 -34.96
C SER A 315 12.22 -15.21 -33.70
N LEU A 316 13.45 -15.02 -33.20
CA LEU A 316 13.71 -14.10 -32.08
C LEU A 316 13.24 -12.65 -32.37
N ASP A 317 13.25 -12.24 -33.64
CA ASP A 317 12.86 -10.89 -34.07
C ASP A 317 11.34 -10.72 -34.28
N GLN A 318 10.60 -11.79 -34.57
CA GLN A 318 9.14 -11.78 -34.46
C GLN A 318 8.73 -11.80 -32.97
N THR A 319 9.33 -12.69 -32.18
CA THR A 319 9.01 -12.86 -30.75
C THR A 319 9.19 -11.57 -29.94
N ARG A 320 10.27 -10.80 -30.17
CA ARG A 320 10.50 -9.52 -29.48
C ARG A 320 9.42 -8.46 -29.79
N ASN A 321 8.82 -8.52 -30.98
CA ASN A 321 7.80 -7.59 -31.44
C ASN A 321 6.47 -7.96 -30.81
N GLU A 322 6.07 -9.24 -30.84
CA GLU A 322 4.87 -9.75 -30.16
C GLU A 322 4.90 -9.47 -28.64
N LEU A 323 6.07 -9.59 -28.01
CA LEU A 323 6.24 -9.30 -26.58
C LEU A 323 6.08 -7.81 -26.21
N ARG A 324 6.39 -6.88 -27.12
CA ARG A 324 6.20 -5.43 -26.91
C ARG A 324 6.12 -4.69 -28.26
N PRO A 325 4.93 -4.64 -28.90
CA PRO A 325 4.78 -4.10 -30.27
C PRO A 325 5.23 -2.64 -30.40
N GLU A 326 4.89 -1.80 -29.42
CA GLU A 326 5.22 -0.36 -29.36
C GLU A 326 6.74 -0.08 -29.39
N LYS A 327 7.55 -1.03 -28.92
CA LYS A 327 9.02 -0.89 -28.84
C LYS A 327 9.63 -2.28 -28.68
N PRO A 328 10.20 -2.90 -29.72
CA PRO A 328 10.77 -4.24 -29.62
C PRO A 328 11.68 -4.46 -28.40
N LEU A 329 11.65 -5.66 -27.80
CA LEU A 329 12.59 -6.02 -26.72
C LEU A 329 14.02 -6.21 -27.28
N ALA A 330 15.03 -6.16 -26.41
CA ALA A 330 16.42 -6.47 -26.79
C ALA A 330 16.61 -7.99 -27.04
N ARG A 331 17.61 -8.38 -27.85
CA ARG A 331 17.84 -9.80 -28.24
C ARG A 331 18.05 -10.68 -27.01
N ILE A 332 18.95 -10.23 -26.14
CA ILE A 332 19.26 -10.86 -24.86
C ILE A 332 18.04 -11.00 -23.94
N THR A 333 17.11 -10.05 -23.92
CA THR A 333 15.93 -10.12 -23.03
C THR A 333 15.00 -11.28 -23.38
N VAL A 334 14.80 -11.55 -24.68
CA VAL A 334 13.97 -12.69 -25.13
C VAL A 334 14.71 -14.00 -24.90
N ILE A 335 16.03 -14.02 -25.11
CA ILE A 335 16.90 -15.17 -24.80
C ILE A 335 16.83 -15.50 -23.31
N LEU A 336 16.95 -14.51 -22.40
CA LEU A 336 16.82 -14.72 -20.95
C LEU A 336 15.45 -15.32 -20.58
N TYR A 337 14.35 -14.82 -21.15
CA TYR A 337 13.03 -15.42 -20.91
C TYR A 337 12.95 -16.85 -21.43
N ALA A 338 13.56 -17.16 -22.57
CA ALA A 338 13.68 -18.52 -23.09
C ALA A 338 14.50 -19.41 -22.14
N THR A 339 15.65 -18.95 -21.65
CA THR A 339 16.49 -19.63 -20.66
C THR A 339 15.72 -19.93 -19.36
N GLU A 340 15.04 -18.93 -18.81
CA GLU A 340 14.23 -19.05 -17.58
C GLU A 340 13.07 -20.05 -17.75
N ILE A 341 12.48 -20.16 -18.95
CA ILE A 341 11.44 -21.17 -19.24
C ILE A 341 11.98 -22.58 -19.09
N LEU A 342 13.13 -22.88 -19.68
CA LEU A 342 13.70 -24.23 -19.68
C LEU A 342 14.03 -24.67 -18.23
N LEU A 343 14.57 -23.75 -17.42
CA LEU A 343 14.98 -24.01 -16.03
C LEU A 343 13.78 -24.12 -15.07
N LEU A 344 12.72 -23.32 -15.27
CA LEU A 344 11.53 -23.30 -14.39
C LEU A 344 10.41 -24.26 -14.84
N SER A 345 10.41 -24.72 -16.10
CA SER A 345 9.40 -25.65 -16.62
C SER A 345 9.42 -26.96 -15.84
N LYS A 346 8.32 -27.29 -15.16
CA LYS A 346 8.17 -28.58 -14.45
C LYS A 346 8.00 -29.78 -15.38
N LYS A 347 7.56 -29.56 -16.63
CA LYS A 347 7.41 -30.62 -17.65
C LYS A 347 8.74 -30.96 -18.35
N GLY A 348 9.82 -30.24 -18.05
CA GLY A 348 11.09 -30.34 -18.78
C GLY A 348 11.09 -29.52 -20.07
N TYR A 349 12.05 -29.82 -20.93
CA TYR A 349 12.25 -29.25 -22.26
C TYR A 349 12.63 -30.35 -23.25
N SER A 350 12.40 -30.12 -24.55
CA SER A 350 12.89 -31.00 -25.61
C SER A 350 14.22 -30.49 -26.18
N ASP A 351 15.03 -31.39 -26.74
CA ASP A 351 16.32 -31.04 -27.34
C ASP A 351 16.15 -30.01 -28.48
N ALA A 352 15.05 -30.05 -29.21
CA ALA A 352 14.69 -29.06 -30.22
C ALA A 352 14.58 -27.62 -29.64
N MET A 353 14.12 -27.47 -28.39
CA MET A 353 14.07 -26.17 -27.71
C MET A 353 15.48 -25.67 -27.32
N LEU A 354 16.34 -26.57 -26.83
CA LEU A 354 17.74 -26.24 -26.54
C LEU A 354 18.50 -25.83 -27.81
N VAL A 355 18.44 -26.66 -28.85
CA VAL A 355 19.11 -26.40 -30.14
C VAL A 355 18.64 -25.08 -30.76
N LYS A 356 17.34 -24.78 -30.72
CA LYS A 356 16.80 -23.48 -31.18
C LYS A 356 17.36 -22.31 -30.37
N LEU A 357 17.36 -22.40 -29.04
CA LEU A 357 17.90 -21.35 -28.17
C LEU A 357 19.40 -21.13 -28.40
N GLN A 358 20.17 -22.21 -28.54
CA GLN A 358 21.61 -22.15 -28.76
C GLN A 358 21.95 -21.57 -30.14
N ASN A 359 21.23 -21.96 -31.19
CA ASN A 359 21.40 -21.38 -32.52
C ASN A 359 21.11 -19.86 -32.55
N ASP A 360 20.06 -19.40 -31.85
CA ASP A 360 19.75 -17.97 -31.78
C ASP A 360 20.73 -17.20 -30.86
N ILE A 361 21.25 -17.81 -29.79
CA ILE A 361 22.38 -17.26 -29.00
C ILE A 361 23.61 -17.09 -29.89
N GLU A 362 23.97 -18.11 -30.66
CA GLU A 362 25.14 -18.07 -31.53
C GLU A 362 25.01 -17.03 -32.63
N LYS A 363 23.83 -16.91 -33.23
CA LYS A 363 23.52 -16.00 -34.34
C LYS A 363 23.36 -14.54 -33.93
N TYR A 364 22.81 -14.25 -32.74
CA TYR A 364 22.31 -12.91 -32.41
C TYR A 364 22.98 -12.21 -31.22
N LEU A 365 23.82 -12.89 -30.44
CA LEU A 365 24.58 -12.26 -29.35
C LEU A 365 26.04 -12.10 -29.75
N ASP A 366 26.58 -10.90 -29.57
CA ASP A 366 28.01 -10.66 -29.68
C ASP A 366 28.79 -11.40 -28.58
N VAL A 367 30.11 -11.52 -28.77
CA VAL A 367 31.00 -12.29 -27.90
C VAL A 367 30.94 -11.82 -26.44
N SER A 368 30.75 -10.53 -26.17
CA SER A 368 30.73 -9.99 -24.80
C SER A 368 29.43 -10.34 -24.07
N ILE A 369 28.28 -10.14 -24.72
CA ILE A 369 26.98 -10.50 -24.14
C ILE A 369 26.83 -12.02 -24.02
N LYS A 370 27.32 -12.77 -25.01
CA LYS A 370 27.35 -14.23 -25.00
C LYS A 370 28.16 -14.75 -23.80
N LYS A 371 29.38 -14.20 -23.57
CA LYS A 371 30.20 -14.56 -22.40
C LYS A 371 29.47 -14.33 -21.08
N SER A 372 28.86 -13.15 -20.89
CA SER A 372 28.08 -12.84 -19.67
C SER A 372 26.89 -13.79 -19.48
N TRP A 373 26.19 -14.17 -20.55
CA TRP A 373 25.11 -15.16 -20.47
C TRP A 373 25.62 -16.56 -20.09
N TYR A 374 26.77 -17.00 -20.64
CA TYR A 374 27.39 -18.28 -20.27
C TYR A 374 27.85 -18.30 -18.79
N GLU A 375 28.36 -17.18 -18.27
CA GLU A 375 28.79 -17.06 -16.86
C GLU A 375 27.63 -17.16 -15.85
N ASP A 376 26.43 -16.67 -16.22
CA ASP A 376 25.22 -16.73 -15.39
C ASP A 376 24.40 -18.02 -15.58
N TYR A 377 24.27 -18.54 -16.81
CA TYR A 377 23.33 -19.62 -17.15
C TYR A 377 23.95 -20.82 -17.87
N GLY A 378 25.15 -20.69 -18.45
CA GLY A 378 25.74 -21.69 -19.34
C GLY A 378 26.12 -23.01 -18.68
N CYS A 379 26.33 -23.02 -17.36
CA CYS A 379 26.60 -24.23 -16.57
C CYS A 379 25.35 -24.98 -16.08
N LEU A 380 24.15 -24.53 -16.48
CA LEU A 380 22.86 -25.05 -16.01
C LEU A 380 22.16 -25.98 -17.01
N PHE A 381 22.76 -26.22 -18.18
CA PHE A 381 22.22 -26.98 -19.30
C PHE A 381 23.10 -28.18 -19.66
#